data_AF-A0A0C9XYR4-F1
#
_entry.id   AF-A0A0C9XYR4-F1
#
_cell.length_a   1.000
_cell.length_b   1.000
_cell.length_c   1.000
_cell.angle_alpha   90.00
_cell.angle_beta   90.00
_cell.angle_gamma   90.00
#
_symmetry.space_group_name_H-M   'P 1'
#
loop_
_entity.id
_entity.type
_entity.pdbx_description
1 polymer ?
#
loop_
_entity_poly.entity_id
_entity_poly.type
_entity_poly.pdbx_seq_one_letter_code
_entity_poly.pdbx_strand_id
1 'polypeptide(L)'
;HWAIPRIIWKKMEEERMGKDVGRQGTLDGFVEKQAGSVVYTRENTLHAVTQFVAVDDQSLSIANKTMFRNCLVAMRPKSRLHDLPTTHDIVNHLHNEFVRWLAQLKEDIDV
;
A
#
# COMPACT_ATOMS: atom_id res chain seq x y z
N HIS A 1 20.13 16.44 48.71
CA HIS A 1 19.67 17.35 47.64
C HIS A 1 20.74 17.40 46.57
N TRP A 2 20.50 16.83 45.39
CA TRP A 2 21.45 16.91 44.28
C TRP A 2 20.85 17.82 43.22
N ALA A 3 21.48 18.98 43.02
CA ALA A 3 21.07 19.94 42.01
C ALA A 3 21.63 19.51 40.65
N ILE A 4 20.74 19.26 39.70
CA ILE A 4 21.14 18.96 38.33
C ILE A 4 21.87 20.19 37.76
N PRO A 5 23.08 20.03 37.20
CA PRO A 5 23.81 21.11 36.56
C PRO A 5 22.95 21.84 35.51
N ARG A 6 22.97 23.18 35.51
CA ARG A 6 22.07 24.01 34.67
C ARG A 6 22.12 23.68 33.17
N ILE A 7 23.27 23.22 32.67
CA ILE A 7 23.44 22.81 31.27
C ILE A 7 22.60 21.57 30.95
N ILE A 8 22.60 20.59 31.87
CA ILE A 8 21.80 19.36 31.76
C ILE A 8 20.32 19.69 31.93
N TRP A 9 19.99 20.58 32.88
CA TRP A 9 18.61 21.05 33.06
C TRP A 9 18.06 21.73 31.82
N LYS A 10 18.82 22.64 31.20
CA LYS A 10 18.41 23.37 29.99
C LYS A 10 18.23 22.44 28.79
N LYS A 11 19.12 21.46 28.61
CA LYS A 11 19.01 20.44 27.56
C LYS A 11 17.78 19.53 27.78
N MET A 12 17.51 19.13 29.02
CA MET A 12 16.27 18.42 29.38
C MET A 12 15.03 19.30 29.17
N GLU A 13 15.11 20.60 29.39
CA GLU A 13 14.00 21.55 29.16
C GLU A 13 13.73 21.72 27.66
N GLU A 14 14.78 21.79 26.84
CA GLU A 14 14.70 21.83 25.37
C GLU A 14 14.13 20.51 24.81
N GLU A 15 14.56 19.35 25.31
CA GLU A 15 14.00 18.03 24.95
C GLU A 15 12.56 17.85 25.48
N ARG A 16 12.22 18.46 26.61
CA ARG A 16 10.86 18.44 27.19
C ARG A 16 9.90 19.40 26.49
N MET A 17 10.39 20.54 26.01
CA MET A 17 9.64 21.49 25.15
C MET A 17 9.56 20.98 23.71
N GLY A 18 10.56 20.22 23.26
CA GLY A 18 10.55 19.39 22.05
C GLY A 18 9.82 18.06 22.22
N LYS A 19 8.99 17.91 23.26
CA LYS A 19 8.09 16.77 23.37
C LYS A 19 7.13 16.78 22.18
N ASP A 20 7.41 15.92 21.21
CA ASP A 20 6.37 15.10 20.63
C ASP A 20 5.75 14.27 21.76
N VAL A 21 4.83 14.91 22.50
CA VAL A 21 3.87 14.24 23.38
C VAL A 21 2.97 13.43 22.47
N GLY A 22 3.36 12.20 22.17
CA GLY A 22 2.51 11.19 21.52
C GLY A 22 1.61 11.76 20.43
N ARG A 23 2.14 12.63 19.56
CA ARG A 23 1.39 13.03 18.38
C ARG A 23 1.28 11.76 17.58
N GLN A 24 0.07 11.20 17.54
CA GLN A 24 -0.28 10.32 16.43
C GLN A 24 0.14 11.11 15.19
N GLY A 25 1.24 10.69 14.57
CA GLY A 25 1.68 11.28 13.32
C GLY A 25 0.50 11.17 12.37
N THR A 26 0.16 12.25 11.68
CA THR A 26 -0.61 12.07 10.47
C THR A 26 0.19 11.11 9.58
N LEU A 27 -0.48 10.19 8.89
CA LEU A 27 0.17 9.26 7.95
C LEU A 27 0.73 9.97 6.71
N ASP A 28 0.91 11.29 6.79
CA ASP A 28 1.47 12.13 5.75
C ASP A 28 2.91 11.66 5.49
N GLY A 29 3.13 11.07 4.32
CA GLY A 29 4.41 10.50 3.91
C GLY A 29 4.60 9.00 4.22
N PHE A 30 3.75 8.38 5.05
CA PHE A 30 3.74 6.92 5.21
C PHE A 30 2.81 6.25 4.19
N VAL A 31 1.77 6.96 3.77
CA VAL A 31 0.83 6.53 2.75
C VAL A 31 0.88 7.51 1.59
N GLU A 32 1.05 7.00 0.37
CA GLU A 32 0.86 7.81 -0.82
C GLU A 32 -0.60 8.28 -0.89
N LYS A 33 -0.80 9.57 -0.71
CA LYS A 33 -2.13 10.17 -0.72
C LYS A 33 -2.65 10.22 -2.16
N GLN A 34 -3.34 9.17 -2.58
CA GLN A 34 -3.91 9.09 -3.92
C GLN A 34 -5.16 9.98 -4.01
N ALA A 35 -5.06 11.09 -4.75
CA ALA A 35 -6.14 12.06 -4.94
C ALA A 35 -6.91 11.77 -6.25
N GLY A 36 -8.17 11.35 -6.15
CA GLY A 36 -9.11 11.27 -7.29
C GLY A 36 -10.01 10.03 -7.29
N SER A 37 -11.18 10.12 -7.93
CA SER A 37 -12.11 8.99 -8.13
C SER A 37 -11.55 7.93 -9.09
N VAL A 38 -10.65 8.35 -10.00
CA VAL A 38 -9.97 7.51 -11.00
C VAL A 38 -9.10 6.44 -10.35
N VAL A 39 -8.64 6.67 -9.12
CA VAL A 39 -7.78 5.75 -8.38
C VAL A 39 -8.49 4.43 -8.06
N TYR A 40 -9.80 4.49 -7.80
CA TYR A 40 -10.58 3.35 -7.30
C TYR A 40 -11.46 2.74 -8.41
N THR A 41 -10.88 2.45 -9.57
CA THR A 41 -11.54 1.64 -10.59
C THR A 41 -11.35 0.15 -10.30
N ARG A 42 -12.17 -0.69 -10.94
CA ARG A 42 -12.02 -2.15 -10.85
C ARG A 42 -10.67 -2.58 -11.42
N GLU A 43 -10.26 -1.97 -12.53
CA GLU A 43 -9.00 -2.23 -13.21
C GLU A 43 -7.80 -1.88 -12.32
N ASN A 44 -7.83 -0.72 -11.66
CA ASN A 44 -6.75 -0.32 -10.76
C ASN A 44 -6.69 -1.20 -9.51
N THR A 45 -7.84 -1.61 -8.99
CA THR A 45 -7.90 -2.56 -7.87
C THR A 45 -7.30 -3.90 -8.28
N LEU A 46 -7.64 -4.41 -9.46
CA LEU A 46 -7.07 -5.64 -10.00
C LEU A 46 -5.56 -5.51 -10.20
N HIS A 47 -5.08 -4.40 -10.76
CA HIS A 47 -3.67 -4.13 -10.96
C HIS A 47 -2.90 -4.09 -9.63
N ALA A 48 -3.37 -3.31 -8.66
CA ALA A 48 -2.74 -3.17 -7.35
C ALA A 48 -2.71 -4.49 -6.56
N VAL A 49 -3.82 -5.25 -6.57
CA VAL A 49 -3.86 -6.58 -5.92
C VAL A 49 -2.97 -7.57 -6.65
N THR A 50 -2.88 -7.52 -7.98
CA THR A 50 -1.96 -8.38 -8.74
C THR A 50 -0.51 -8.06 -8.42
N GLN A 51 -0.14 -6.78 -8.32
CA GLN A 51 1.19 -6.36 -7.90
C GLN A 51 1.49 -6.80 -6.47
N PHE A 52 0.58 -6.58 -5.53
CA PHE A 52 0.72 -7.06 -4.15
C PHE A 52 0.99 -8.58 -4.11
N VAL A 53 0.24 -9.36 -4.90
CA VAL A 53 0.43 -10.81 -4.96
C VAL A 53 1.78 -11.21 -5.55
N ALA A 54 2.18 -10.58 -6.66
CA ALA A 54 3.40 -10.95 -7.38
C ALA A 54 4.68 -10.45 -6.70
N VAL A 55 4.67 -9.23 -6.16
CA VAL A 55 5.85 -8.58 -5.56
C VAL A 55 6.12 -9.13 -4.16
N ASP A 56 5.08 -9.35 -3.36
CA ASP A 56 5.21 -9.84 -1.97
C ASP A 56 5.10 -11.38 -1.86
N ASP A 57 5.23 -12.11 -2.97
CA ASP A 57 5.13 -13.59 -3.06
C ASP A 57 3.92 -14.17 -2.29
N GLN A 58 2.76 -13.55 -2.45
CA GLN A 58 1.55 -13.99 -1.76
C GLN A 58 0.89 -15.15 -2.52
N SER A 59 0.18 -16.01 -1.79
CA SER A 59 -0.64 -17.04 -2.42
C SER A 59 -1.77 -16.43 -3.24
N LEU A 60 -1.95 -16.86 -4.49
CA LEU A 60 -3.05 -16.48 -5.38
C LEU A 60 -4.45 -16.68 -4.76
N SER A 61 -4.57 -17.61 -3.80
CA SER A 61 -5.81 -17.87 -3.06
C SER A 61 -6.26 -16.70 -2.16
N ILE A 62 -5.35 -15.77 -1.84
CA ILE A 62 -5.62 -14.64 -0.95
C ILE A 62 -6.78 -13.77 -1.45
N ALA A 63 -6.92 -13.63 -2.77
CA ALA A 63 -7.99 -12.87 -3.42
C ALA A 63 -9.40 -13.40 -3.13
N ASN A 64 -9.51 -14.71 -2.87
CA ASN A 64 -10.77 -15.36 -2.54
C ASN A 64 -10.98 -15.49 -1.02
N LYS A 65 -9.98 -15.13 -0.20
CA LYS A 65 -10.09 -15.19 1.26
C LYS A 65 -11.05 -14.10 1.76
N THR A 66 -12.06 -14.51 2.52
CA THR A 66 -13.09 -13.62 3.05
C THR A 66 -12.50 -12.43 3.82
N MET A 67 -11.50 -12.67 4.66
CA MET A 67 -10.85 -11.59 5.43
C MET A 67 -10.18 -10.56 4.53
N PHE A 68 -9.48 -10.99 3.48
CA PHE A 68 -8.84 -10.07 2.55
C PHE A 68 -9.87 -9.24 1.79
N ARG A 69 -10.95 -9.87 1.30
CA ARG A 69 -12.07 -9.17 0.68
C ARG A 69 -12.74 -8.17 1.62
N ASN A 70 -12.91 -8.54 2.90
CA ASN A 70 -13.43 -7.62 3.91
C ASN A 70 -12.50 -6.42 4.10
N CYS A 71 -11.18 -6.59 4.06
CA CYS A 71 -10.24 -5.47 4.09
C CYS A 71 -10.41 -4.56 2.86
N LEU A 72 -10.53 -5.12 1.66
CA LEU A 72 -10.79 -4.34 0.43
C LEU A 72 -12.11 -3.56 0.53
N VAL A 73 -13.17 -4.18 1.05
CA VAL A 73 -14.47 -3.53 1.28
C VAL A 73 -14.39 -2.50 2.40
N ALA A 74 -13.61 -2.72 3.46
CA ALA A 74 -13.42 -1.74 4.53
C ALA A 74 -12.69 -0.48 4.03
N MET A 75 -11.70 -0.65 3.15
CA MET A 75 -11.01 0.45 2.47
C MET A 75 -11.93 1.19 1.50
N ARG A 76 -12.93 0.51 0.92
CA ARG A 76 -13.95 1.13 0.06
C ARG A 76 -15.34 0.49 0.27
N PRO A 77 -16.15 1.03 1.20
CA PRO A 77 -17.43 0.41 1.58
C PRO A 77 -18.48 0.30 0.48
N LYS A 78 -18.30 1.02 -0.64
CA LYS A 78 -19.22 1.01 -1.79
C LYS A 78 -18.82 0.00 -2.89
N SER A 79 -17.75 -0.76 -2.70
CA SER A 79 -17.32 -1.80 -3.63
C SER A 79 -18.38 -2.90 -3.74
N ARG A 80 -18.69 -3.31 -4.97
CA ARG A 80 -19.58 -4.43 -5.26
C ARG A 80 -18.77 -5.69 -5.47
N LEU A 81 -19.46 -6.83 -5.48
CA LEU A 81 -18.80 -8.14 -5.61
C LEU A 81 -18.01 -8.30 -6.92
N HIS A 82 -18.45 -7.69 -8.01
CA HIS A 82 -17.72 -7.69 -9.30
C HIS A 82 -16.51 -6.75 -9.31
N ASP A 83 -16.43 -5.79 -8.39
CA ASP A 83 -15.27 -4.90 -8.26
C ASP A 83 -14.12 -5.59 -7.52
N LEU A 84 -14.40 -6.68 -6.80
CA LEU A 84 -13.40 -7.43 -6.06
C LEU A 84 -12.69 -8.41 -6.99
N PRO A 85 -11.34 -8.40 -7.02
CA PRO A 85 -10.60 -9.34 -7.84
C PRO A 85 -10.76 -10.76 -7.33
N THR A 86 -10.96 -11.69 -8.26
CA THR A 86 -10.89 -13.13 -7.98
C THR A 86 -9.51 -13.66 -8.32
N THR A 87 -9.18 -14.86 -7.83
CA THR A 87 -7.96 -15.56 -8.24
C THR A 87 -7.84 -15.69 -9.76
N HIS A 88 -8.96 -15.97 -10.45
CA HIS A 88 -8.97 -16.08 -11.90
C HIS A 88 -8.65 -14.74 -12.58
N ASP A 89 -9.20 -13.63 -12.09
CA ASP A 89 -8.91 -12.30 -12.63
C ASP A 89 -7.43 -11.96 -12.49
N ILE A 90 -6.83 -12.27 -11.33
CA ILE A 90 -5.42 -12.00 -11.05
C ILE A 90 -4.51 -12.84 -11.94
N VAL A 91 -4.78 -14.14 -12.08
CA VAL A 91 -3.98 -15.03 -12.94
C VAL A 91 -4.02 -14.56 -14.40
N ASN A 92 -5.21 -14.23 -14.91
CA ASN A 92 -5.33 -13.73 -16.27
C ASN A 92 -4.65 -12.37 -16.46
N HIS A 93 -4.81 -11.47 -15.49
CA HIS A 93 -4.13 -10.17 -15.54
C HIS A 93 -2.61 -10.33 -15.54
N LEU A 94 -2.07 -11.16 -14.63
CA LEU A 94 -0.63 -11.45 -14.55
C LEU A 94 -0.11 -12.08 -15.85
N HIS A 95 -0.83 -13.05 -16.40
CA HIS A 95 -0.48 -13.69 -17.67
C HIS A 95 -0.46 -12.66 -18.81
N ASN A 96 -1.48 -11.82 -18.92
CA ASN A 96 -1.57 -10.80 -19.96
C ASN A 96 -0.44 -9.77 -19.84
N GLU A 97 -0.11 -9.32 -18.64
CA GLU A 97 1.01 -8.41 -18.39
C GLU A 97 2.35 -9.06 -18.76
N PHE A 98 2.54 -10.35 -18.44
CA PHE A 98 3.74 -11.09 -18.83
C PHE A 98 3.86 -11.22 -20.36
N VAL A 99 2.76 -11.54 -21.05
CA VAL A 99 2.74 -11.62 -22.52
C VAL A 99 3.05 -10.26 -23.16
N ARG A 100 2.47 -9.18 -22.64
CA ARG A 100 2.77 -7.80 -23.09
C ARG A 100 4.24 -7.47 -22.89
N TRP A 101 4.80 -7.80 -21.74
CA TRP A 101 6.20 -7.57 -21.44
C TRP A 101 7.12 -8.36 -22.39
N LEU A 102 6.83 -9.64 -22.67
CA LEU A 102 7.60 -10.43 -23.63
C LEU A 102 7.53 -9.86 -25.05
N ALA A 103 6.35 -9.37 -25.47
CA ALA A 103 6.20 -8.75 -26.78
C ALA A 103 7.06 -7.48 -26.89
N GLN A 104 7.01 -6.61 -25.88
CA GLN A 104 7.86 -5.41 -25.82
C GLN A 104 9.35 -5.78 -25.80
N LEU A 105 9.73 -6.75 -24.97
CA LEU A 105 11.12 -7.19 -24.86
C LEU A 105 11.66 -7.70 -26.21
N LYS A 106 10.83 -8.40 -26.98
CA LYS A 106 11.21 -8.86 -28.32
C LYS A 106 11.50 -7.67 -29.25
N GLU A 107 10.63 -6.66 -29.25
CA GLU A 107 10.83 -5.44 -30.04
C GLU A 107 12.10 -4.69 -29.62
N ASP A 108 12.40 -4.66 -28.32
CA ASP A 108 13.59 -3.99 -27.77
C ASP A 108 14.90 -4.74 -28.07
N ILE A 109 14.84 -6.07 -28.27
CA ILE A 109 16.01 -6.91 -28.60
C ILE A 109 16.27 -6.95 -30.11
N ASP A 110 15.24 -6.90 -30.96
CA ASP A 110 15.37 -6.91 -32.43
C ASP A 110 15.90 -5.54 -33.00
N VAL A 111 16.57 -4.74 -32.16
CA VAL A 111 17.24 -3.45 -32.47
C VAL A 111 18.60 -3.66 -33.12
#